data_AF-A0A1H2SY73-F1
#
_entry.id   AF-A0A1H2SY73-F1
#
_cell.length_a   1.000
_cell.length_b   1.000
_cell.length_c   1.000
_cell.angle_alpha   90.00
_cell.angle_beta   90.00
_cell.angle_gamma   90.00
#
_symmetry.space_group_name_H-M   'P 1'
#
loop_
_entity.id
_entity.type
_entity.pdbx_description
1 polymer ?
#
loop_
_entity_poly.entity_id
_entity_poly.type
_entity_poly.pdbx_seq_one_letter_code
_entity_poly.pdbx_strand_id
1 'polypeptide(L)'
;MKYFNFLFICLFVSQISNAQSKFAEPEYIKTIILKPSGANLYAPYVRLGQTITLSFDDLNADEYDYSYRIEHCTIDWKPSDLIDSEFISGYAEDRIRNFTNSFNTLLPYTHYSVSIPNEDTRIKISGNYIISVLDEDNQVVFKRKFIVYENKVTVGVAIFKSRDLKHYNTKQAVEFSINHPDFRINNPREEIIPIVLQNDNWQTAITNLKPQFYRGNQLLYKYNKETSFWAGNEFLYFDSKSIRNSSLNIARVEQGKNLYHSYLFTNEERNGQPYTLREDINGNFVIRSIDGQDSTIDADYSWVHFSLECLEDLSGKDIYVHGNFNNWQLKDSNKLIYNNKLGLYQANILLKQGFYNYQFITKNKEGVLSNYDIDGSHYLTENNYTVLVYYKKFGSRYTEVIGIGYGNSRNINN
;
A
#
# COMPACT_ATOMS: atom_id res chain seq x y z
N MET A 1 -28.31 31.43 56.64
CA MET A 1 -26.85 31.70 56.58
C MET A 1 -26.20 30.43 56.05
N LYS A 2 -25.76 30.42 54.78
CA LYS A 2 -24.35 30.61 54.37
C LYS A 2 -23.56 29.30 54.57
N TYR A 3 -22.99 28.57 53.60
CA TYR A 3 -22.55 28.86 52.23
C TYR A 3 -22.58 27.58 51.38
N PHE A 4 -22.98 27.68 50.11
CA PHE A 4 -22.86 26.62 49.10
C PHE A 4 -21.59 26.92 48.30
N ASN A 5 -20.53 26.14 48.48
CA ASN A 5 -19.29 26.26 47.70
C ASN A 5 -19.41 25.41 46.44
N PHE A 6 -19.63 26.07 45.30
CA PHE A 6 -19.59 25.45 43.98
C PHE A 6 -18.14 25.47 43.49
N LEU A 7 -17.47 24.32 43.49
CA LEU A 7 -16.12 24.15 42.97
C LEU A 7 -16.21 24.03 41.44
N PHE A 8 -15.89 25.11 40.73
CA PHE A 8 -15.86 25.14 39.27
C PHE A 8 -14.55 24.49 38.78
N ILE A 9 -14.61 23.22 38.41
CA ILE A 9 -13.49 22.52 37.75
C ILE A 9 -13.47 22.95 36.28
N CYS A 10 -12.58 23.88 35.94
CA CYS A 10 -12.23 24.18 34.55
C CYS A 10 -11.46 23.01 33.94
N LEU A 11 -12.17 22.18 33.17
CA LEU A 11 -11.58 21.22 32.24
C LEU A 11 -10.91 21.99 31.10
N PHE A 12 -9.59 22.20 31.20
CA PHE A 12 -8.75 22.57 30.07
C PHE A 12 -8.67 21.36 29.13
N VAL A 13 -9.57 21.28 28.16
CA VAL A 13 -9.42 20.40 27.00
C VAL A 13 -8.36 21.02 26.10
N SER A 14 -7.12 20.58 26.26
CA SER A 14 -6.07 20.85 25.27
C SER A 14 -6.39 20.05 24.01
N GLN A 15 -6.92 20.73 23.00
CA GLN A 15 -6.98 20.16 21.66
C GLN A 15 -5.55 20.07 21.13
N ILE A 16 -4.99 18.86 21.16
CA ILE A 16 -3.78 18.54 20.41
C ILE A 16 -4.20 18.43 18.95
N SER A 17 -4.24 19.56 18.24
CA SER A 17 -4.30 19.57 16.79
C SER A 17 -2.95 19.06 16.27
N ASN A 18 -2.91 17.80 15.83
CA ASN A 18 -1.81 17.30 15.00
C ASN A 18 -1.86 18.02 13.65
N ALA A 19 -1.29 19.21 13.57
CA ALA A 19 -0.96 19.85 12.31
C ALA A 19 0.26 19.15 11.72
N GLN A 20 0.06 17.93 11.22
CA GLN A 20 1.01 17.34 10.28
C GLN A 20 0.88 18.17 9.00
N SER A 21 1.92 18.93 8.63
CA SER A 21 1.93 19.64 7.36
C SER A 21 1.58 18.65 6.26
N LYS A 22 0.49 18.92 5.53
CA LYS A 22 -0.07 18.02 4.52
C LYS A 22 0.85 18.03 3.30
N PHE A 23 1.95 17.28 3.40
CA PHE A 23 2.87 17.06 2.30
C PHE A 23 2.10 16.44 1.13
N ALA A 24 2.00 17.17 0.03
CA ALA A 24 1.32 16.73 -1.18
C ALA A 24 2.37 16.41 -2.23
N GLU A 25 2.35 15.18 -2.74
CA GLU A 25 3.19 14.78 -3.86
C GLU A 25 2.78 15.59 -5.11
N PRO A 26 3.75 16.10 -5.89
CA PRO A 26 3.45 16.88 -7.08
C PRO A 26 2.81 16.00 -8.16
N GLU A 27 1.89 16.61 -8.92
CA GLU A 27 1.16 15.91 -9.98
C GLU A 27 2.02 15.57 -11.21
N TYR A 28 3.20 16.17 -11.36
CA TYR A 28 4.13 15.82 -12.44
C TYR A 28 4.97 14.58 -12.15
N ILE A 29 5.00 14.08 -10.90
CA ILE A 29 5.65 12.79 -10.60
C ILE A 29 4.62 11.68 -10.61
N LYS A 30 4.84 10.67 -11.45
CA LYS A 30 3.92 9.54 -11.62
C LYS A 30 4.66 8.20 -11.59
N THR A 31 3.87 7.13 -11.52
CA THR A 31 4.35 5.75 -11.63
C THR A 31 5.48 5.42 -10.64
N ILE A 32 5.38 5.92 -9.41
CA ILE A 32 6.36 5.62 -8.37
C ILE A 32 6.22 4.15 -7.95
N ILE A 33 7.23 3.35 -8.26
CA ILE A 33 7.33 1.93 -7.94
C ILE A 33 8.53 1.73 -7.01
N LEU A 34 8.29 1.13 -5.85
CA LEU A 34 9.36 0.68 -4.94
C LEU A 34 9.16 -0.80 -4.66
N LYS A 35 10.04 -1.65 -5.16
CA LYS A 35 9.89 -3.11 -5.02
C LYS A 35 11.23 -3.83 -5.00
N PRO A 36 11.31 -5.01 -4.34
CA PRO A 36 12.49 -5.86 -4.39
C PRO A 36 12.70 -6.45 -5.79
N SER A 37 13.90 -6.92 -6.08
CA SER A 37 14.18 -7.68 -7.30
C SER A 37 13.45 -9.03 -7.29
N GLY A 38 12.66 -9.31 -8.32
CA GLY A 38 11.96 -10.59 -8.50
C GLY A 38 10.65 -10.45 -9.25
N ALA A 39 10.19 -11.55 -9.85
CA ALA A 39 8.87 -11.60 -10.48
C ALA A 39 7.78 -11.68 -9.41
N ASN A 40 6.65 -10.99 -9.63
CA ASN A 40 5.47 -11.01 -8.76
C ASN A 40 5.71 -10.58 -7.30
N LEU A 41 6.76 -9.78 -7.06
CA LEU A 41 6.99 -9.11 -5.77
C LEU A 41 6.65 -7.63 -5.90
N TYR A 42 5.58 -7.21 -5.23
CA TYR A 42 5.07 -5.84 -5.34
C TYR A 42 5.18 -5.06 -4.03
N ALA A 43 5.19 -5.75 -2.89
CA ALA A 43 5.33 -5.11 -1.59
C ALA A 43 6.79 -4.68 -1.37
N PRO A 44 7.03 -3.49 -0.79
CA PRO A 44 8.37 -2.96 -0.55
C PRO A 44 8.99 -3.59 0.72
N TYR A 45 9.01 -4.92 0.80
CA TYR A 45 9.68 -5.67 1.87
C TYR A 45 10.88 -6.39 1.26
N VAL A 46 12.06 -6.11 1.80
CA VAL A 46 13.32 -6.64 1.27
C VAL A 46 14.12 -7.28 2.40
N ARG A 47 14.72 -8.44 2.14
CA ARG A 47 15.62 -9.05 3.14
C ARG A 47 16.88 -8.21 3.24
N LEU A 48 17.42 -8.04 4.44
CA LEU A 48 18.69 -7.33 4.66
C LEU A 48 19.78 -7.88 3.72
N GLY A 49 20.39 -6.98 2.95
CA GLY A 49 21.41 -7.30 1.94
C GLY A 49 20.88 -7.61 0.54
N GLN A 50 19.56 -7.78 0.35
CA GLN A 50 18.95 -7.87 -0.98
C GLN A 50 18.64 -6.49 -1.55
N THR A 51 18.45 -6.44 -2.88
CA THR A 51 18.22 -5.22 -3.62
C THR A 51 16.74 -4.83 -3.64
N ILE A 52 16.50 -3.55 -3.36
CA ILE A 52 15.23 -2.87 -3.60
C ILE A 52 15.46 -1.75 -4.63
N THR A 53 14.53 -1.62 -5.58
CA THR A 53 14.61 -0.61 -6.64
C THR A 53 13.46 0.36 -6.52
N LEU A 54 13.79 1.65 -6.49
CA LEU A 54 12.88 2.75 -6.70
C LEU A 54 12.91 3.16 -8.18
N SER A 55 11.75 3.39 -8.78
CA SER A 55 11.61 4.03 -10.08
C SER A 55 10.40 4.94 -10.12
N PHE A 56 10.46 6.00 -10.92
CA PHE A 56 9.36 6.95 -11.11
C PHE A 56 9.55 7.72 -12.41
N ASP A 57 8.49 8.37 -12.87
CA ASP A 57 8.52 9.23 -14.06
C ASP A 57 8.28 10.68 -13.65
N ASP A 58 9.04 11.60 -14.23
CA ASP A 58 8.78 13.03 -14.22
C ASP A 58 8.18 13.48 -15.57
N LEU A 59 6.94 13.95 -15.52
CA LEU A 59 6.15 14.38 -16.68
C LEU A 59 6.53 15.78 -17.21
N ASN A 60 7.41 16.52 -16.54
CA ASN A 60 7.96 17.76 -17.11
C ASN A 60 8.90 17.46 -18.28
N ALA A 61 9.44 16.24 -18.33
CA ALA A 61 10.32 15.75 -19.39
C ALA A 61 11.63 16.53 -19.56
N ASP A 62 12.12 17.12 -18.47
CA ASP A 62 13.46 17.69 -18.37
C ASP A 62 14.39 16.74 -17.59
N GLU A 63 15.69 16.98 -17.70
CA GLU A 63 16.74 16.24 -16.99
C GLU A 63 17.08 16.94 -15.66
N TYR A 64 16.14 16.93 -14.72
CA TYR A 64 16.34 17.49 -13.38
C TYR A 64 17.28 16.63 -12.53
N ASP A 65 18.09 17.29 -11.72
CA ASP A 65 18.95 16.65 -10.72
C ASP A 65 18.12 16.23 -9.50
N TYR A 66 17.70 14.97 -9.45
CA TYR A 66 17.09 14.37 -8.25
C TYR A 66 18.12 13.69 -7.36
N SER A 67 17.93 13.80 -6.05
CA SER A 67 18.66 13.03 -5.03
C SER A 67 17.69 12.15 -4.24
N TYR A 68 18.19 11.07 -3.63
CA TYR A 68 17.43 10.26 -2.68
C TYR A 68 18.02 10.40 -1.29
N ARG A 69 17.16 10.35 -0.26
CA ARG A 69 17.55 10.24 1.16
C ARG A 69 16.86 9.05 1.82
N ILE A 70 17.62 8.24 2.55
CA ILE A 70 17.12 7.12 3.35
C ILE A 70 17.10 7.49 4.83
N GLU A 71 15.94 7.38 5.46
CA GLU A 71 15.74 7.61 6.89
C GLU A 71 15.28 6.33 7.58
N HIS A 72 16.01 5.85 8.59
CA HIS A 72 15.54 4.77 9.45
C HIS A 72 14.40 5.27 10.36
N CYS A 73 13.36 4.46 10.52
CA CYS A 73 12.13 4.82 11.18
C CYS A 73 11.76 3.89 12.34
N THR A 74 11.02 4.42 13.29
CA THR A 74 10.32 3.64 14.32
C THR A 74 9.15 2.85 13.71
N ILE A 75 8.54 1.98 14.51
CA ILE A 75 7.36 1.20 14.10
C ILE A 75 6.19 2.09 13.66
N ASP A 76 6.08 3.30 14.22
CA ASP A 76 5.04 4.29 13.90
C ASP A 76 5.42 5.17 12.69
N TRP A 77 6.45 4.80 11.93
CA TRP A 77 6.94 5.54 10.75
C TRP A 77 7.44 6.96 11.05
N LYS A 78 7.93 7.20 12.26
CA LYS A 78 8.66 8.44 12.60
C LYS A 78 10.16 8.21 12.42
N PRO A 79 10.93 9.18 11.91
CA PRO A 79 12.38 9.09 11.90
C PRO A 79 12.90 8.70 13.29
N SER A 80 13.83 7.75 13.35
CA SER A 80 14.44 7.31 14.61
C SER A 80 15.57 8.24 15.05
N ASP A 81 15.94 8.19 16.33
CA ASP A 81 17.10 8.92 16.88
C ASP A 81 18.46 8.26 16.57
N LEU A 82 18.52 7.44 15.52
CA LEU A 82 19.77 6.85 15.04
C LEU A 82 20.47 7.85 14.12
N ILE A 83 21.80 7.96 14.24
CA ILE A 83 22.60 8.69 13.25
C ILE A 83 22.84 7.80 12.02
N ASP A 84 23.02 8.42 10.85
CA ASP A 84 23.12 7.73 9.56
C ASP A 84 24.11 6.55 9.56
N SER A 85 25.30 6.73 10.15
CA SER A 85 26.34 5.68 10.21
C SER A 85 25.93 4.42 11.00
N GLU A 86 24.89 4.51 11.84
CA GLU A 86 24.35 3.36 12.57
C GLU A 86 23.58 2.42 11.63
N PHE A 87 22.86 2.95 10.64
CA PHE A 87 21.97 2.18 9.76
C PHE A 87 22.41 2.13 8.29
N ILE A 88 23.25 3.06 7.82
CA ILE A 88 23.88 3.06 6.49
C ILE A 88 25.40 2.87 6.61
N SER A 89 25.94 2.08 5.69
CA SER A 89 27.35 2.11 5.30
C SER A 89 27.47 2.92 4.03
N GLY A 90 28.27 4.00 4.06
CA GLY A 90 28.37 4.99 3.00
C GLY A 90 27.49 6.22 3.27
N TYR A 91 26.79 6.73 2.26
CA TYR A 91 25.97 7.93 2.35
C TYR A 91 24.49 7.59 2.44
N ALA A 92 23.77 8.23 3.36
CA ALA A 92 22.31 8.10 3.49
C ALA A 92 21.56 8.95 2.45
N GLU A 93 22.24 9.92 1.85
CA GLU A 93 21.73 10.78 0.78
C GLU A 93 22.73 10.82 -0.38
N ASP A 94 22.25 10.60 -1.61
CA ASP A 94 23.07 10.66 -2.83
C ASP A 94 22.20 10.94 -4.07
N ARG A 95 22.84 11.31 -5.19
CA ARG A 95 22.20 11.66 -6.46
C ARG A 95 21.67 10.43 -7.21
N ILE A 96 20.51 10.58 -7.85
CA ILE A 96 19.96 9.60 -8.79
C ILE A 96 20.56 9.86 -10.16
N ARG A 97 21.52 9.02 -10.56
CA ARG A 97 22.28 9.18 -11.82
C ARG A 97 21.69 8.40 -13.00
N ASN A 98 20.83 7.42 -12.73
CA ASN A 98 20.24 6.59 -13.77
C ASN A 98 18.86 7.16 -14.14
N PHE A 99 18.82 7.83 -15.29
CA PHE A 99 17.59 8.33 -15.88
C PHE A 99 17.61 8.20 -17.40
N THR A 100 16.44 8.14 -18.02
CA THR A 100 16.30 7.99 -19.47
C THR A 100 15.00 8.65 -19.93
N ASN A 101 15.08 9.45 -20.99
CA ASN A 101 13.91 10.11 -21.58
C ASN A 101 12.99 9.10 -22.25
N SER A 102 11.68 9.37 -22.20
CA SER A 102 10.65 8.61 -22.88
C SER A 102 10.91 8.54 -24.38
N PHE A 103 10.61 7.40 -24.99
CA PHE A 103 10.81 7.16 -26.41
C PHE A 103 9.48 6.90 -27.12
N ASN A 104 9.17 7.71 -28.14
CA ASN A 104 8.00 7.56 -29.01
C ASN A 104 6.65 7.56 -28.27
N THR A 105 6.52 8.37 -27.22
CA THR A 105 5.28 8.57 -26.45
C THR A 105 4.62 9.91 -26.82
N LEU A 106 3.29 10.01 -26.68
CA LEU A 106 2.57 11.28 -26.82
C LEU A 106 2.81 12.21 -25.62
N LEU A 107 2.84 11.66 -24.41
CA LEU A 107 3.29 12.39 -23.22
C LEU A 107 4.79 12.17 -23.04
N PRO A 108 5.65 13.19 -23.24
CA PRO A 108 7.05 13.06 -22.91
C PRO A 108 7.21 12.98 -21.38
N TYR A 109 8.20 12.22 -20.92
CA TYR A 109 8.60 12.14 -19.52
C TYR A 109 10.07 11.70 -19.39
N THR A 110 10.66 11.90 -18.22
CA THR A 110 11.99 11.38 -17.87
C THR A 110 11.81 10.27 -16.83
N HIS A 111 12.26 9.06 -17.14
CA HIS A 111 12.22 7.92 -16.23
C HIS A 111 13.47 7.91 -15.35
N TYR A 112 13.30 7.87 -14.03
CA TYR A 112 14.39 7.80 -13.05
C TYR A 112 14.37 6.45 -12.33
N SER A 113 15.56 5.93 -11.99
CA SER A 113 15.67 4.73 -11.18
C SER A 113 16.90 4.73 -10.27
N VAL A 114 16.76 4.14 -9.07
CA VAL A 114 17.86 3.86 -8.16
C VAL A 114 17.64 2.53 -7.45
N SER A 115 18.71 1.74 -7.31
CA SER A 115 18.71 0.49 -6.57
C SER A 115 19.56 0.62 -5.30
N ILE A 116 19.09 0.01 -4.22
CA ILE A 116 19.78 -0.05 -2.92
C ILE A 116 19.89 -1.52 -2.52
N PRO A 117 21.08 -2.04 -2.13
CA PRO A 117 22.35 -1.30 -2.05
C PRO A 117 22.94 -0.94 -3.41
N ASN A 118 23.73 0.13 -3.46
CA ASN A 118 24.59 0.51 -4.58
C ASN A 118 26.03 0.74 -4.09
N GLU A 119 26.88 1.40 -4.88
CA GLU A 119 28.28 1.67 -4.54
C GLU A 119 28.41 2.55 -3.28
N ASP A 120 27.49 3.50 -3.11
CA ASP A 120 27.56 4.56 -2.12
C ASP A 120 26.63 4.35 -0.91
N THR A 121 25.60 3.51 -1.03
CA THR A 121 24.59 3.32 0.03
C THR A 121 24.31 1.84 0.26
N ARG A 122 24.55 1.38 1.50
CA ARG A 122 24.19 0.02 1.95
C ARG A 122 23.53 0.03 3.32
N ILE A 123 22.36 -0.58 3.42
CA ILE A 123 21.63 -0.74 4.69
C ILE A 123 22.30 -1.81 5.57
N LYS A 124 22.51 -1.48 6.85
CA LYS A 124 23.21 -2.32 7.84
C LYS A 124 22.31 -3.09 8.78
N ILE A 125 21.10 -2.59 9.05
CA ILE A 125 20.20 -3.13 10.07
C ILE A 125 18.78 -3.31 9.52
N SER A 126 18.02 -4.25 10.08
CA SER A 126 16.59 -4.38 9.80
C SER A 126 15.79 -3.26 10.46
N GLY A 127 14.59 -2.99 9.95
CA GLY A 127 13.74 -1.91 10.44
C GLY A 127 12.80 -1.35 9.38
N ASN A 128 12.11 -0.29 9.76
CA ASN A 128 11.32 0.52 8.83
C ASN A 128 12.22 1.60 8.22
N TYR A 129 12.04 1.87 6.94
CA TYR A 129 12.77 2.92 6.25
C TYR A 129 11.84 3.76 5.38
N ILE A 130 12.15 5.04 5.29
CA ILE A 130 11.55 5.94 4.31
C ILE A 130 12.65 6.33 3.32
N ILE A 131 12.38 6.13 2.04
CA ILE A 131 13.15 6.74 0.96
C ILE A 131 12.40 7.99 0.49
N SER A 132 13.05 9.14 0.60
CA SER A 132 12.57 10.42 0.09
C SER A 132 13.33 10.75 -1.19
N VAL A 133 12.65 11.29 -2.20
CA VAL A 133 13.31 11.90 -3.35
C VAL A 133 13.26 13.42 -3.17
N LEU A 134 14.38 14.09 -3.44
CA LEU A 134 14.58 15.52 -3.27
C LEU A 134 14.94 16.16 -4.61
N ASP A 135 14.43 17.37 -4.85
CA ASP A 135 14.82 18.21 -5.99
C ASP A 135 16.14 18.95 -5.74
N GLU A 136 16.53 19.80 -6.70
CA GLU A 136 17.76 20.60 -6.67
C GLU A 136 17.81 21.61 -5.49
N ASP A 137 16.65 22.01 -4.97
CA ASP A 137 16.50 22.90 -3.82
C ASP A 137 16.44 22.14 -2.48
N ASN A 138 16.74 20.84 -2.50
CA ASN A 138 16.62 19.90 -1.37
C ASN A 138 15.20 19.83 -0.79
N GLN A 139 14.17 20.15 -1.57
CA GLN A 139 12.78 19.95 -1.16
C GLN A 139 12.36 18.53 -1.48
N VAL A 140 11.63 17.92 -0.53
CA VAL A 140 11.11 16.57 -0.76
C VAL A 140 10.03 16.63 -1.83
N VAL A 141 10.17 15.80 -2.85
CA VAL A 141 9.24 15.65 -3.97
C VAL A 141 8.22 14.56 -3.65
N PHE A 142 8.68 13.40 -3.18
CA PHE A 142 7.81 12.35 -2.66
C PHE A 142 8.53 11.46 -1.65
N LYS A 143 7.77 10.62 -0.95
CA LYS A 143 8.30 9.63 0.02
C LYS A 143 7.71 8.26 -0.23
N ARG A 144 8.49 7.20 -0.10
CA ARG A 144 8.01 5.82 -0.09
C ARG A 144 8.54 5.07 1.13
N LYS A 145 7.67 4.24 1.69
CA LYS A 145 7.95 3.40 2.86
C LYS A 145 8.41 2.03 2.37
N PHE A 146 9.44 1.49 3.00
CA PHE A 146 9.86 0.11 2.80
C PHE A 146 10.36 -0.51 4.10
N ILE A 147 10.42 -1.83 4.12
CA ILE A 147 10.85 -2.59 5.29
C ILE A 147 12.02 -3.45 4.92
N VAL A 148 13.05 -3.41 5.76
CA VAL A 148 14.18 -4.32 5.68
C VAL A 148 14.04 -5.34 6.79
N TYR A 149 13.99 -6.62 6.45
CA TYR A 149 13.80 -7.70 7.43
C TYR A 149 14.96 -8.70 7.44
N GLU A 150 15.11 -9.38 8.57
CA GLU A 150 15.99 -10.52 8.75
C GLU A 150 15.16 -11.79 8.97
N ASN A 151 15.75 -12.98 8.75
CA ASN A 151 15.09 -14.26 9.00
C ASN A 151 15.62 -14.88 10.29
N LYS A 152 15.38 -14.21 11.43
CA LYS A 152 15.77 -14.74 12.76
C LYS A 152 14.70 -15.67 13.34
N VAL A 153 13.45 -15.53 12.87
CA VAL A 153 12.32 -16.40 13.25
C VAL A 153 11.57 -16.90 12.01
N THR A 154 10.89 -18.03 12.16
CA THR A 154 10.03 -18.59 11.10
C THR A 154 8.57 -18.32 11.44
N VAL A 155 7.85 -17.68 10.52
CA VAL A 155 6.46 -17.26 10.72
C VAL A 155 5.54 -18.12 9.85
N GLY A 156 4.74 -18.96 10.49
CA GLY A 156 3.72 -19.77 9.81
C GLY A 156 2.38 -19.05 9.86
N VAL A 157 1.74 -18.86 8.70
CA VAL A 157 0.47 -18.14 8.56
C VAL A 157 -0.57 -19.08 7.94
N ALA A 158 -1.76 -19.12 8.51
CA ALA A 158 -2.87 -19.92 8.03
C ALA A 158 -4.16 -19.10 8.04
N ILE A 159 -4.92 -19.20 6.97
CA ILE A 159 -6.18 -18.47 6.82
C ILE A 159 -7.33 -19.41 7.16
N PHE A 160 -8.29 -18.91 7.93
CA PHE A 160 -9.49 -19.60 8.34
C PHE A 160 -10.72 -18.78 8.00
N LYS A 161 -11.87 -19.44 7.93
CA LYS A 161 -13.14 -18.73 7.99
C LYS A 161 -13.31 -18.07 9.36
N SER A 162 -14.02 -16.95 9.38
CA SER A 162 -14.40 -16.33 10.64
C SER A 162 -15.24 -17.29 11.49
N ARG A 163 -14.91 -17.43 12.78
CA ARG A 163 -15.73 -18.18 13.74
C ARG A 163 -16.94 -17.38 14.25
N ASP A 164 -17.05 -16.11 13.88
CA ASP A 164 -18.23 -15.30 14.17
C ASP A 164 -19.35 -15.66 13.18
N LEU A 165 -20.41 -16.30 13.68
CA LEU A 165 -21.56 -16.74 12.86
C LEU A 165 -22.19 -15.61 12.04
N LYS A 166 -22.17 -14.37 12.54
CA LYS A 166 -22.70 -13.22 11.81
C LYS A 166 -21.86 -12.88 10.57
N HIS A 167 -20.57 -13.15 10.63
CA HIS A 167 -19.59 -12.78 9.62
C HIS A 167 -18.88 -13.99 8.98
N TYR A 168 -19.44 -15.19 9.16
CA TYR A 168 -18.86 -16.45 8.72
C TYR A 168 -18.58 -16.47 7.21
N ASN A 169 -19.53 -15.97 6.41
CA ASN A 169 -19.42 -15.96 4.95
C ASN A 169 -18.72 -14.70 4.39
N THR A 170 -18.41 -13.72 5.23
CA THR A 170 -17.95 -12.39 4.77
C THR A 170 -16.57 -12.02 5.28
N LYS A 171 -16.04 -12.71 6.29
CA LYS A 171 -14.73 -12.41 6.86
C LYS A 171 -13.77 -13.59 6.80
N GLN A 172 -12.49 -13.26 6.71
CA GLN A 172 -11.37 -14.18 6.81
C GLN A 172 -10.63 -13.91 8.12
N ALA A 173 -10.23 -14.96 8.83
CA ALA A 173 -9.45 -14.88 10.06
C ALA A 173 -8.03 -15.37 9.82
N VAL A 174 -7.04 -14.61 10.28
CA VAL A 174 -5.62 -14.97 10.16
C VAL A 174 -5.16 -15.56 11.48
N GLU A 175 -4.80 -16.85 11.48
CA GLU A 175 -4.05 -17.46 12.58
C GLU A 175 -2.57 -17.55 12.17
N PHE A 176 -1.66 -17.29 13.11
CA PHE A 176 -0.23 -17.41 12.83
C PHE A 176 0.56 -17.89 14.04
N SER A 177 1.77 -18.37 13.74
CA SER A 177 2.74 -18.83 14.73
C SER A 177 4.10 -18.23 14.44
N ILE A 178 4.85 -17.92 15.49
CA ILE A 178 6.24 -17.46 15.40
C ILE A 178 7.11 -18.50 16.09
N ASN A 179 7.94 -19.17 15.30
CA ASN A 179 8.88 -20.18 15.75
C ASN A 179 10.27 -19.55 15.88
N HIS A 180 10.87 -19.65 17.05
CA HIS A 180 12.12 -18.98 17.40
C HIS A 180 13.13 -19.93 18.06
N PRO A 181 13.45 -21.09 17.46
CA PRO A 181 14.30 -22.11 18.08
C PRO A 181 15.70 -21.59 18.45
N ASP A 182 16.27 -20.74 17.59
CA ASP A 182 17.63 -20.21 17.71
C ASP A 182 17.64 -18.72 18.12
N PHE A 183 16.49 -18.17 18.51
CA PHE A 183 16.36 -16.77 18.87
C PHE A 183 15.70 -16.63 20.25
N ARG A 184 16.48 -16.09 21.21
CA ARG A 184 16.03 -15.93 22.59
C ARG A 184 15.15 -14.69 22.72
N ILE A 185 13.89 -14.91 23.09
CA ILE A 185 12.91 -13.88 23.43
C ILE A 185 12.65 -13.97 24.93
N ASN A 186 12.88 -12.89 25.68
CA ASN A 186 12.76 -12.90 27.14
C ASN A 186 11.34 -12.57 27.59
N ASN A 187 10.72 -11.57 26.98
CA ASN A 187 9.34 -11.18 27.26
C ASN A 187 8.56 -11.06 25.95
N PRO A 188 8.04 -12.17 25.39
CA PRO A 188 7.39 -12.13 24.08
C PRO A 188 6.14 -11.23 24.04
N ARG A 189 5.50 -10.95 25.19
CA ARG A 189 4.34 -10.06 25.25
C ARG A 189 4.72 -8.60 25.01
N GLU A 190 5.94 -8.20 25.35
CA GLU A 190 6.41 -6.82 25.22
C GLU A 190 7.38 -6.65 24.05
N GLU A 191 8.25 -7.62 23.84
CA GLU A 191 9.33 -7.55 22.87
C GLU A 191 8.87 -7.89 21.45
N ILE A 192 7.81 -8.68 21.27
CA ILE A 192 7.31 -9.08 19.95
C ILE A 192 6.05 -8.30 19.59
N ILE A 193 6.12 -7.61 18.44
CA ILE A 193 5.06 -6.74 17.95
C ILE A 193 4.72 -7.18 16.52
N PRO A 194 3.77 -8.11 16.33
CA PRO A 194 3.40 -8.53 15.00
C PRO A 194 2.41 -7.53 14.36
N ILE A 195 2.51 -7.35 13.05
CA ILE A 195 1.58 -6.60 12.22
C ILE A 195 1.05 -7.53 11.14
N VAL A 196 -0.28 -7.56 10.98
CA VAL A 196 -0.94 -8.37 9.95
C VAL A 196 -1.55 -7.45 8.89
N LEU A 197 -1.24 -7.72 7.63
CA LEU A 197 -1.65 -6.93 6.47
C LEU A 197 -2.45 -7.80 5.51
N GLN A 198 -3.52 -7.25 4.94
CA GLN A 198 -4.26 -7.82 3.82
C GLN A 198 -3.83 -7.10 2.54
N ASN A 199 -3.38 -7.85 1.54
CA ASN A 199 -2.90 -7.37 0.24
C ASN A 199 -1.87 -6.24 0.35
N ASP A 200 -1.04 -6.30 1.40
CA ASP A 200 -0.02 -5.31 1.74
C ASP A 200 -0.54 -3.87 1.90
N ASN A 201 -1.86 -3.71 2.12
CA ASN A 201 -2.47 -2.43 2.39
C ASN A 201 -2.31 -2.06 3.87
N TRP A 202 -1.46 -1.07 4.13
CA TRP A 202 -1.21 -0.55 5.48
C TRP A 202 -2.40 0.18 6.12
N GLN A 203 -3.40 0.61 5.34
CA GLN A 203 -4.58 1.31 5.88
C GLN A 203 -5.51 0.38 6.66
N THR A 204 -5.46 -0.92 6.40
CA THR A 204 -6.26 -1.94 7.09
C THR A 204 -5.40 -2.81 8.02
N ALA A 205 -4.17 -2.37 8.33
CA ALA A 205 -3.24 -3.11 9.16
C ALA A 205 -3.81 -3.40 10.56
N ILE A 206 -3.71 -4.66 10.99
CA ILE A 206 -4.05 -5.07 12.36
C ILE A 206 -2.76 -5.14 13.18
N THR A 207 -2.75 -4.42 14.30
CA THR A 207 -1.60 -4.28 15.21
C THR A 207 -2.01 -4.61 16.66
N ASN A 208 -1.12 -4.38 17.62
CA ASN A 208 -1.37 -4.56 19.06
C ASN A 208 -1.76 -5.99 19.49
N LEU A 209 -1.35 -6.98 18.71
CA LEU A 209 -1.62 -8.39 19.00
C LEU A 209 -0.62 -8.94 20.03
N LYS A 210 -1.10 -9.83 20.90
CA LYS A 210 -0.29 -10.51 21.92
C LYS A 210 -0.39 -12.04 21.74
N PRO A 211 0.67 -12.79 22.03
CA PRO A 211 0.59 -14.24 21.94
C PRO A 211 -0.43 -14.78 22.95
N GLN A 212 -1.29 -15.69 22.51
CA GLN A 212 -2.30 -16.33 23.36
C GLN A 212 -1.75 -17.58 24.04
N PHE A 213 -0.83 -18.28 23.38
CA PHE A 213 -0.20 -19.49 23.91
C PHE A 213 1.30 -19.52 23.64
N TYR A 214 2.03 -20.16 24.55
CA TYR A 214 3.46 -20.38 24.48
C TYR A 214 3.71 -21.88 24.46
N ARG A 215 4.42 -22.39 23.45
CA ARG A 215 4.71 -23.82 23.31
C ARG A 215 6.20 -24.02 23.02
N GLY A 216 7.01 -24.12 24.07
CA GLY A 216 8.47 -24.17 23.91
C GLY A 216 8.97 -22.91 23.20
N ASN A 217 9.58 -23.08 22.04
CA ASN A 217 10.08 -21.98 21.20
C ASN A 217 9.06 -21.50 20.15
N GLN A 218 7.77 -21.57 20.48
CA GLN A 218 6.68 -21.20 19.58
C GLN A 218 5.69 -20.27 20.29
N LEU A 219 5.39 -19.14 19.65
CA LEU A 219 4.34 -18.20 20.04
C LEU A 219 3.14 -18.40 19.12
N LEU A 220 1.93 -18.54 19.68
CA LEU A 220 0.72 -18.80 18.92
C LEU A 220 -0.28 -17.64 19.02
N TYR A 221 -0.80 -17.25 17.86
CA TYR A 221 -1.79 -16.18 17.67
C TYR A 221 -2.99 -16.76 16.92
N LYS A 222 -3.99 -17.22 17.68
CA LYS A 222 -5.21 -17.88 17.22
C LYS A 222 -6.44 -17.05 17.56
N TYR A 223 -6.40 -15.78 17.17
CA TYR A 223 -7.48 -14.85 17.42
C TYR A 223 -8.68 -15.16 16.54
N ASN A 224 -9.88 -15.02 17.10
CA ASN A 224 -11.13 -15.23 16.34
C ASN A 224 -11.68 -13.91 15.79
N LYS A 225 -11.42 -12.80 16.47
CA LYS A 225 -12.02 -11.49 16.15
C LYS A 225 -10.96 -10.45 15.78
N GLU A 226 -9.88 -10.43 16.54
CA GLU A 226 -8.84 -9.40 16.50
C GLU A 226 -8.03 -9.46 15.20
N THR A 227 -7.85 -10.65 14.62
CA THR A 227 -7.19 -10.87 13.32
C THR A 227 -8.19 -11.20 12.21
N SER A 228 -9.42 -10.70 12.34
CA SER A 228 -10.49 -10.92 11.36
C SER A 228 -10.63 -9.73 10.41
N PHE A 229 -10.45 -10.00 9.12
CA PHE A 229 -10.54 -9.03 8.03
C PHE A 229 -11.84 -9.21 7.27
N TRP A 230 -12.40 -8.10 6.77
CA TRP A 230 -13.35 -8.18 5.67
C TRP A 230 -12.65 -8.77 4.46
N ALA A 231 -13.20 -9.87 3.94
CA ALA A 231 -12.59 -10.59 2.84
C ALA A 231 -12.63 -9.80 1.53
N GLY A 232 -13.56 -8.84 1.39
CA GLY A 232 -13.74 -8.06 0.17
C GLY A 232 -14.13 -8.94 -1.01
N ASN A 233 -13.82 -8.46 -2.21
CA ASN A 233 -14.03 -9.17 -3.48
C ASN A 233 -12.76 -9.07 -4.33
N GLU A 234 -12.67 -9.90 -5.36
CA GLU A 234 -11.56 -9.84 -6.32
C GLU A 234 -11.48 -8.44 -6.92
N PHE A 235 -10.27 -7.91 -7.08
CA PHE A 235 -10.08 -6.59 -7.66
C PHE A 235 -10.60 -6.57 -9.10
N LEU A 236 -11.19 -5.44 -9.46
CA LEU A 236 -11.44 -5.12 -10.87
C LEU A 236 -10.09 -4.88 -11.55
N TYR A 237 -10.05 -5.00 -12.88
CA TYR A 237 -8.83 -4.71 -13.61
C TYR A 237 -9.10 -4.12 -14.98
N PHE A 238 -8.09 -3.46 -15.53
CA PHE A 238 -8.01 -3.17 -16.95
C PHE A 238 -6.57 -3.35 -17.42
N ASP A 239 -6.40 -3.49 -18.73
CA ASP A 239 -5.10 -3.68 -19.36
C ASP A 239 -4.99 -2.81 -20.61
N SER A 240 -4.20 -1.75 -20.50
CA SER A 240 -3.95 -0.76 -21.55
C SER A 240 -2.62 -0.98 -22.28
N LYS A 241 -2.06 -2.20 -22.24
CA LYS A 241 -0.82 -2.57 -22.94
C LYS A 241 -0.77 -2.18 -24.43
N SER A 242 -1.93 -2.04 -25.06
CA SER A 242 -2.12 -1.50 -26.40
C SER A 242 -2.94 -0.20 -26.31
N ILE A 243 -2.29 0.96 -26.23
CA ILE A 243 -2.96 2.23 -25.90
C ILE A 243 -4.07 2.63 -26.89
N ARG A 244 -3.98 2.16 -28.14
CA ARG A 244 -4.91 2.52 -29.24
C ARG A 244 -6.14 1.63 -29.34
N ASN A 245 -6.13 0.48 -28.66
CA ASN A 245 -7.13 -0.57 -28.84
C ASN A 245 -7.98 -0.74 -27.59
N SER A 246 -9.25 -1.10 -27.78
CA SER A 246 -10.06 -1.65 -26.70
C SER A 246 -9.54 -3.01 -26.25
N SER A 247 -9.87 -3.37 -25.02
CA SER A 247 -9.56 -4.67 -24.41
C SER A 247 -10.76 -5.11 -23.57
N LEU A 248 -10.67 -6.27 -22.90
CA LEU A 248 -11.81 -6.87 -22.20
C LEU A 248 -12.57 -5.90 -21.28
N ASN A 249 -11.84 -5.04 -20.56
CA ASN A 249 -12.42 -4.08 -19.61
C ASN A 249 -12.32 -2.61 -20.07
N ILE A 250 -11.91 -2.38 -21.33
CA ILE A 250 -11.85 -1.05 -21.95
C ILE A 250 -12.89 -0.99 -23.06
N ALA A 251 -13.99 -0.27 -22.81
CA ALA A 251 -15.12 -0.17 -23.73
C ALA A 251 -14.76 0.50 -25.05
N ARG A 252 -13.97 1.58 -24.99
CA ARG A 252 -13.49 2.30 -26.16
C ARG A 252 -12.24 3.10 -25.86
N VAL A 253 -11.46 3.35 -26.90
CA VAL A 253 -10.33 4.26 -26.87
C VAL A 253 -10.58 5.39 -27.86
N GLU A 254 -10.28 6.62 -27.45
CA GLU A 254 -10.29 7.78 -28.33
C GLU A 254 -8.94 8.49 -28.35
N GLN A 255 -8.57 9.01 -29.52
CA GLN A 255 -7.48 9.97 -29.61
C GLN A 255 -8.03 11.35 -29.26
N GLY A 256 -7.63 11.88 -28.10
CA GLY A 256 -7.91 13.26 -27.70
C GLY A 256 -6.99 14.25 -28.41
N LYS A 257 -7.01 15.50 -27.96
CA LYS A 257 -6.16 16.56 -28.54
C LYS A 257 -4.66 16.25 -28.39
N ASN A 258 -4.27 15.76 -27.20
CA ASN A 258 -2.87 15.54 -26.85
C ASN A 258 -2.56 14.09 -26.44
N LEU A 259 -3.53 13.38 -25.85
CA LEU A 259 -3.35 12.03 -25.30
C LEU A 259 -4.50 11.13 -25.72
N TYR A 260 -4.27 9.83 -25.62
CA TYR A 260 -5.34 8.84 -25.70
C TYR A 260 -6.23 8.88 -24.45
N HIS A 261 -7.48 8.51 -24.63
CA HIS A 261 -8.48 8.36 -23.59
C HIS A 261 -9.00 6.93 -23.60
N SER A 262 -8.78 6.19 -22.52
CA SER A 262 -9.27 4.83 -22.34
C SER A 262 -10.53 4.86 -21.47
N TYR A 263 -11.69 4.60 -22.06
CA TYR A 263 -12.96 4.54 -21.33
C TYR A 263 -13.22 3.11 -20.88
N LEU A 264 -13.23 2.88 -19.56
CA LEU A 264 -13.57 1.58 -19.02
C LEU A 264 -15.07 1.31 -19.17
N PHE A 265 -15.46 0.04 -19.21
CA PHE A 265 -16.87 -0.31 -19.04
C PHE A 265 -17.38 0.18 -17.68
N THR A 266 -18.62 0.65 -17.61
CA THR A 266 -19.26 0.98 -16.33
C THR A 266 -19.30 -0.27 -15.46
N ASN A 267 -18.74 -0.18 -14.27
CA ASN A 267 -18.86 -1.22 -13.26
C ASN A 267 -20.16 -1.04 -12.49
N GLU A 268 -20.80 -2.15 -12.15
CA GLU A 268 -21.94 -2.18 -11.24
C GLU A 268 -21.45 -2.54 -9.83
N GLU A 269 -22.20 -2.12 -8.81
CA GLU A 269 -21.99 -2.62 -7.45
C GLU A 269 -22.12 -4.15 -7.38
N ARG A 270 -21.23 -4.79 -6.62
CA ARG A 270 -21.19 -6.25 -6.46
C ARG A 270 -21.67 -6.70 -5.08
N ASN A 271 -21.94 -5.76 -4.17
CA ASN A 271 -22.52 -6.06 -2.88
C ASN A 271 -23.89 -6.76 -3.05
N GLY A 272 -24.10 -7.84 -2.29
CA GLY A 272 -25.30 -8.66 -2.40
C GLY A 272 -25.33 -9.64 -3.59
N GLN A 273 -24.39 -9.56 -4.53
CA GLN A 273 -24.30 -10.51 -5.66
C GLN A 273 -23.60 -11.82 -5.24
N PRO A 274 -23.86 -12.94 -5.93
CA PRO A 274 -23.10 -14.17 -5.73
C PRO A 274 -21.61 -13.99 -6.08
N TYR A 275 -20.74 -14.64 -5.29
CA TYR A 275 -19.30 -14.64 -5.56
C TYR A 275 -18.98 -15.28 -6.91
N THR A 276 -18.11 -14.62 -7.69
CA THR A 276 -17.54 -15.15 -8.92
C THR A 276 -16.03 -15.05 -8.86
N LEU A 277 -15.33 -16.17 -9.01
CA LEU A 277 -13.88 -16.19 -9.04
C LEU A 277 -13.37 -15.42 -10.26
N ARG A 278 -12.47 -14.47 -10.02
CA ARG A 278 -11.78 -13.69 -11.04
C ARG A 278 -10.32 -13.54 -10.62
N GLU A 279 -9.41 -14.12 -11.38
CA GLU A 279 -7.99 -14.01 -11.07
C GLU A 279 -7.51 -12.56 -11.17
N ASP A 280 -6.73 -12.13 -10.18
CA ASP A 280 -6.13 -10.81 -10.10
C ASP A 280 -4.69 -10.91 -9.55
N ILE A 281 -4.05 -9.75 -9.32
CA ILE A 281 -2.77 -9.62 -8.62
C ILE A 281 -2.93 -8.82 -7.33
N ASN A 282 -4.07 -8.95 -6.65
CA ASN A 282 -4.36 -8.43 -5.31
C ASN A 282 -4.14 -6.91 -5.18
N GLY A 283 -4.62 -6.13 -6.16
CA GLY A 283 -4.53 -4.66 -6.14
C GLY A 283 -3.23 -4.10 -6.71
N ASN A 284 -2.33 -4.95 -7.18
CA ASN A 284 -1.07 -4.52 -7.80
C ASN A 284 -1.25 -4.07 -9.26
N PHE A 285 -0.18 -3.54 -9.84
CA PHE A 285 -0.14 -3.09 -11.22
C PHE A 285 1.21 -3.43 -11.86
N VAL A 286 1.22 -3.53 -13.18
CA VAL A 286 2.40 -3.86 -13.99
C VAL A 286 2.42 -2.94 -15.20
N ILE A 287 3.43 -2.09 -15.29
CA ILE A 287 3.69 -1.27 -16.48
C ILE A 287 4.11 -2.20 -17.62
N ARG A 288 3.39 -2.11 -18.74
CA ARG A 288 3.67 -2.89 -19.93
C ARG A 288 3.08 -2.24 -21.18
N SER A 289 3.80 -2.39 -22.28
CA SER A 289 3.44 -2.00 -23.64
C SER A 289 3.66 -3.21 -24.57
N ILE A 290 2.90 -3.32 -25.67
CA ILE A 290 3.14 -4.36 -26.69
C ILE A 290 3.85 -3.83 -27.93
N ASP A 291 3.83 -2.52 -28.15
CA ASP A 291 4.40 -1.87 -29.33
C ASP A 291 5.89 -1.52 -29.12
N GLY A 292 6.40 -1.77 -27.91
CA GLY A 292 7.71 -1.33 -27.43
C GLY A 292 8.65 -2.47 -27.04
N GLN A 293 9.91 -2.13 -26.77
CA GLN A 293 10.94 -3.04 -26.25
C GLN A 293 11.15 -2.88 -24.74
N ASP A 294 10.99 -1.66 -24.22
CA ASP A 294 11.20 -1.31 -22.83
C ASP A 294 10.05 -0.43 -22.32
N SER A 295 9.08 -1.08 -21.68
CA SER A 295 7.90 -0.43 -21.14
C SER A 295 8.19 0.61 -20.04
N THR A 296 9.44 0.73 -19.55
CA THR A 296 9.80 1.82 -18.65
C THR A 296 9.88 3.17 -19.36
N ILE A 297 10.22 3.19 -20.65
CA ILE A 297 10.42 4.43 -21.44
C ILE A 297 9.53 4.53 -22.68
N ASP A 298 8.95 3.43 -23.17
CA ASP A 298 8.08 3.45 -24.36
C ASP A 298 6.59 3.26 -24.06
N ALA A 299 6.23 2.95 -22.80
CA ALA A 299 4.84 2.97 -22.37
C ALA A 299 4.36 4.41 -22.22
N ASP A 300 3.30 4.76 -22.93
CA ASP A 300 2.75 6.11 -22.95
C ASP A 300 1.72 6.30 -21.81
N TYR A 301 1.29 7.54 -21.59
CA TYR A 301 0.22 7.87 -20.65
C TYR A 301 -1.11 8.12 -21.34
N SER A 302 -2.18 7.61 -20.77
CA SER A 302 -3.55 7.90 -21.20
C SER A 302 -4.43 8.33 -20.04
N TRP A 303 -5.45 9.12 -20.36
CA TRP A 303 -6.54 9.38 -19.43
C TRP A 303 -7.42 8.14 -19.34
N VAL A 304 -7.46 7.50 -18.17
CA VAL A 304 -8.35 6.38 -17.89
C VAL A 304 -9.60 6.91 -17.21
N HIS A 305 -10.75 6.67 -17.83
CA HIS A 305 -12.05 7.10 -17.33
C HIS A 305 -12.73 5.91 -16.63
N PHE A 306 -12.85 6.01 -15.31
CA PHE A 306 -13.55 5.09 -14.44
C PHE A 306 -15.03 5.48 -14.35
N SER A 307 -15.90 4.47 -14.32
CA SER A 307 -17.35 4.65 -14.27
C SER A 307 -17.97 3.60 -13.36
N LEU A 308 -18.79 4.03 -12.41
CA LEU A 308 -19.47 3.16 -11.44
C LEU A 308 -20.96 3.52 -11.39
N GLU A 309 -21.80 2.52 -11.60
CA GLU A 309 -23.22 2.51 -11.30
C GLU A 309 -23.41 1.88 -9.92
N CYS A 310 -23.97 2.65 -8.97
CA CYS A 310 -24.16 2.22 -7.60
C CYS A 310 -25.53 2.73 -7.11
N LEU A 311 -26.38 1.79 -6.70
CA LEU A 311 -27.74 2.03 -6.22
C LEU A 311 -27.78 2.08 -4.68
N GLU A 312 -26.73 1.60 -4.00
CA GLU A 312 -26.57 1.68 -2.55
C GLU A 312 -26.61 3.13 -2.05
N ASP A 313 -27.28 3.37 -0.93
CA ASP A 313 -27.27 4.68 -0.26
C ASP A 313 -25.92 4.91 0.42
N LEU A 314 -25.02 5.57 -0.31
CA LEU A 314 -23.70 5.98 0.18
C LEU A 314 -23.69 7.40 0.78
N SER A 315 -24.84 7.89 1.23
CA SER A 315 -24.96 9.21 1.86
C SER A 315 -23.92 9.44 2.96
N GLY A 316 -23.15 10.52 2.83
CA GLY A 316 -22.10 10.89 3.78
C GLY A 316 -20.79 10.13 3.61
N LYS A 317 -20.63 9.36 2.52
CA LYS A 317 -19.38 8.70 2.15
C LYS A 317 -18.85 9.24 0.82
N ASP A 318 -17.54 9.38 0.76
CA ASP A 318 -16.82 9.64 -0.49
C ASP A 318 -16.37 8.31 -1.11
N ILE A 319 -16.38 8.21 -2.43
CA ILE A 319 -15.95 7.02 -3.17
C ILE A 319 -14.63 7.30 -3.88
N TYR A 320 -13.70 6.35 -3.86
CA TYR A 320 -12.38 6.49 -4.49
C TYR A 320 -12.02 5.25 -5.32
N VAL A 321 -11.31 5.48 -6.43
CA VAL A 321 -10.58 4.44 -7.15
C VAL A 321 -9.32 4.10 -6.34
N HIS A 322 -9.14 2.85 -5.97
CA HIS A 322 -8.15 2.46 -4.97
C HIS A 322 -7.34 1.23 -5.39
N GLY A 323 -6.02 1.29 -5.25
CA GLY A 323 -5.09 0.22 -5.62
C GLY A 323 -3.64 0.56 -5.26
N ASN A 324 -2.70 -0.34 -5.51
CA ASN A 324 -1.29 -0.08 -5.19
C ASN A 324 -0.68 1.03 -6.08
N PHE A 325 -1.20 1.24 -7.30
CA PHE A 325 -0.70 2.27 -8.23
C PHE A 325 -0.82 3.71 -7.74
N ASN A 326 -1.74 3.98 -6.81
CA ASN A 326 -1.85 5.27 -6.13
C ASN A 326 -1.39 5.20 -4.66
N ASN A 327 -0.59 4.18 -4.33
CA ASN A 327 -0.08 3.90 -2.99
C ASN A 327 -1.21 3.80 -1.94
N TRP A 328 -2.35 3.26 -2.38
CA TRP A 328 -3.58 3.14 -1.58
C TRP A 328 -4.14 4.49 -1.09
N GLN A 329 -3.63 5.62 -1.59
CA GLN A 329 -3.99 6.94 -1.05
C GLN A 329 -5.37 7.39 -1.53
N LEU A 330 -6.08 8.12 -0.68
CA LEU A 330 -7.37 8.73 -0.97
C LEU A 330 -7.17 10.23 -1.14
N LYS A 331 -7.04 10.66 -2.40
CA LYS A 331 -6.80 12.03 -2.82
C LYS A 331 -7.99 12.50 -3.68
N ASP A 332 -8.11 13.80 -3.88
CA ASP A 332 -9.14 14.35 -4.78
C ASP A 332 -8.94 13.87 -6.22
N SER A 333 -7.70 13.57 -6.63
CA SER A 333 -7.33 13.07 -7.95
C SER A 333 -7.88 11.67 -8.28
N ASN A 334 -8.28 10.88 -7.28
CA ASN A 334 -8.87 9.55 -7.46
C ASN A 334 -10.25 9.41 -6.83
N LYS A 335 -10.87 10.52 -6.42
CA LYS A 335 -12.24 10.58 -5.92
C LYS A 335 -13.22 10.52 -7.07
N LEU A 336 -14.26 9.70 -6.96
CA LEU A 336 -15.35 9.68 -7.93
C LEU A 336 -16.33 10.82 -7.65
N ILE A 337 -16.80 11.45 -8.71
CA ILE A 337 -17.77 12.53 -8.69
C ILE A 337 -19.08 12.00 -9.29
N TYR A 338 -20.18 12.21 -8.58
CA TYR A 338 -21.49 11.80 -9.06
C TYR A 338 -21.99 12.74 -10.16
N ASN A 339 -22.35 12.16 -11.31
CA ASN A 339 -22.92 12.85 -12.44
C ASN A 339 -24.44 12.66 -12.47
N ASN A 340 -25.19 13.64 -11.96
CA ASN A 340 -26.65 13.62 -11.89
C ASN A 340 -27.36 13.40 -13.24
N LYS A 341 -26.72 13.75 -14.37
CA LYS A 341 -27.33 13.57 -15.69
C LYS A 341 -27.23 12.13 -16.18
N LEU A 342 -26.16 11.45 -15.81
CA LEU A 342 -25.90 10.07 -16.23
C LEU A 342 -26.33 9.06 -15.16
N GLY A 343 -26.49 9.49 -13.90
CA GLY A 343 -26.73 8.58 -12.78
C GLY A 343 -25.49 7.76 -12.39
N LEU A 344 -24.28 8.24 -12.73
CA LEU A 344 -23.03 7.48 -12.60
C LEU A 344 -22.01 8.25 -11.77
N TYR A 345 -21.20 7.53 -11.00
CA TYR A 345 -19.99 8.03 -10.38
C TYR A 345 -18.82 7.90 -11.36
N GLN A 346 -18.03 8.97 -11.53
CA GLN A 346 -16.97 9.03 -12.54
C GLN A 346 -15.68 9.61 -11.97
N ALA A 347 -14.54 9.09 -12.42
CA ALA A 347 -13.21 9.65 -12.14
C ALA A 347 -12.30 9.49 -13.35
N ASN A 348 -11.42 10.48 -13.57
CA ASN A 348 -10.46 10.46 -14.68
C ASN A 348 -9.06 10.51 -14.10
N ILE A 349 -8.26 9.49 -14.36
CA ILE A 349 -6.90 9.37 -13.79
C ILE A 349 -5.92 9.18 -14.92
N LEU A 350 -4.87 9.99 -14.94
CA LEU A 350 -3.75 9.84 -15.88
C LEU A 350 -2.88 8.67 -15.42
N LEU A 351 -2.81 7.61 -16.23
CA LEU A 351 -2.07 6.38 -15.93
C LEU A 351 -1.21 5.98 -17.12
N LYS A 352 -0.04 5.41 -16.82
CA LYS A 352 0.88 4.84 -17.82
C LYS A 352 0.28 3.54 -18.36
N GLN A 353 0.66 3.10 -19.56
CA GLN A 353 0.17 1.82 -20.08
C GLN A 353 0.56 0.65 -19.17
N GLY A 354 -0.40 -0.24 -18.95
CA GLY A 354 -0.14 -1.42 -18.15
C GLY A 354 -1.40 -2.19 -17.75
N PHE A 355 -1.17 -3.23 -16.96
CA PHE A 355 -2.21 -3.95 -16.24
C PHE A 355 -2.39 -3.32 -14.86
N TYR A 356 -3.61 -2.97 -14.50
CA TYR A 356 -3.93 -2.35 -13.21
C TYR A 356 -5.07 -3.09 -12.54
N ASN A 357 -4.85 -3.53 -11.30
CA ASN A 357 -5.96 -3.82 -10.40
C ASN A 357 -6.43 -2.55 -9.68
N TYR A 358 -7.74 -2.46 -9.49
CA TYR A 358 -8.39 -1.42 -8.73
C TYR A 358 -9.67 -1.95 -8.08
N GLN A 359 -10.14 -1.24 -7.08
CA GLN A 359 -11.44 -1.43 -6.46
C GLN A 359 -12.05 -0.07 -6.17
N PHE A 360 -13.34 -0.04 -5.87
CA PHE A 360 -14.00 1.15 -5.35
C PHE A 360 -14.15 1.01 -3.84
N ILE A 361 -13.58 1.96 -3.10
CA ILE A 361 -13.76 2.00 -1.64
C ILE A 361 -14.50 3.24 -1.23
N THR A 362 -15.16 3.16 -0.08
CA THR A 362 -15.83 4.29 0.54
C THR A 362 -15.04 4.78 1.75
N LYS A 363 -15.15 6.08 2.01
CA LYS A 363 -14.64 6.73 3.23
C LYS A 363 -15.74 7.59 3.82
N ASN A 364 -16.13 7.30 5.07
CA ASN A 364 -17.11 8.12 5.77
C ASN A 364 -16.49 9.39 6.39
N LYS A 365 -17.34 10.24 7.00
CA LYS A 365 -16.91 11.49 7.65
C LYS A 365 -15.95 11.28 8.82
N GLU A 366 -16.04 10.14 9.49
CA GLU A 366 -15.15 9.73 10.58
C GLU A 366 -13.80 9.21 10.07
N GLY A 367 -13.62 9.07 8.75
CA GLY A 367 -12.41 8.57 8.10
C GLY A 367 -12.30 7.05 8.07
N VAL A 368 -13.35 6.31 8.43
CA VAL A 368 -13.43 4.86 8.34
C VAL A 368 -13.56 4.44 6.89
N LEU A 369 -12.72 3.48 6.48
CA LEU A 369 -12.68 2.93 5.15
C LEU A 369 -13.51 1.65 5.06
N SER A 370 -14.19 1.45 3.94
CA SER A 370 -14.85 0.17 3.62
C SER A 370 -14.50 -0.27 2.20
N ASN A 371 -13.95 -1.47 2.10
CA ASN A 371 -13.70 -2.18 0.84
C ASN A 371 -14.84 -3.13 0.46
N TYR A 372 -15.96 -3.11 1.19
CA TYR A 372 -17.06 -4.05 0.99
C TYR A 372 -18.42 -3.37 0.76
N ASP A 373 -18.53 -2.06 0.99
CA ASP A 373 -19.79 -1.32 0.78
C ASP A 373 -20.28 -1.44 -0.68
N ILE A 374 -19.36 -1.38 -1.64
CA ILE A 374 -19.65 -1.43 -3.08
C ILE A 374 -19.40 -2.83 -3.63
N ASP A 375 -18.24 -3.41 -3.32
CA ASP A 375 -17.79 -4.67 -3.90
C ASP A 375 -18.32 -5.92 -3.19
N GLY A 376 -18.91 -5.76 -2.00
CA GLY A 376 -19.29 -6.88 -1.14
C GLY A 376 -18.09 -7.53 -0.45
N SER A 377 -18.37 -8.57 0.33
CA SER A 377 -17.33 -9.31 1.05
C SER A 377 -17.63 -10.80 1.07
N HIS A 378 -16.74 -11.60 0.49
CA HIS A 378 -16.91 -13.05 0.38
C HIS A 378 -15.69 -13.76 0.94
N TYR A 379 -15.88 -14.69 1.88
CA TYR A 379 -14.76 -15.45 2.44
C TYR A 379 -13.96 -16.24 1.39
N LEU A 380 -14.53 -16.46 0.20
CA LEU A 380 -13.91 -17.17 -0.92
C LEU A 380 -12.90 -16.33 -1.70
N THR A 381 -12.95 -15.00 -1.56
CA THR A 381 -12.06 -14.07 -2.23
C THR A 381 -10.61 -14.42 -1.94
N GLU A 382 -9.78 -14.48 -2.97
CA GLU A 382 -8.35 -14.61 -2.83
C GLU A 382 -7.75 -13.32 -2.28
N ASN A 383 -7.01 -13.45 -1.17
CA ASN A 383 -6.25 -12.39 -0.55
C ASN A 383 -4.90 -12.95 -0.13
N ASN A 384 -3.87 -12.12 -0.24
CA ASN A 384 -2.58 -12.34 0.37
C ASN A 384 -2.54 -11.69 1.75
N TYR A 385 -2.13 -12.45 2.76
CA TYR A 385 -1.90 -11.97 4.11
C TYR A 385 -0.42 -12.02 4.44
N THR A 386 0.12 -10.88 4.87
CA THR A 386 1.50 -10.73 5.29
C THR A 386 1.54 -10.50 6.80
N VAL A 387 2.37 -11.27 7.51
CA VAL A 387 2.66 -11.08 8.93
C VAL A 387 4.10 -10.60 9.09
N LEU A 388 4.27 -9.36 9.51
CA LEU A 388 5.57 -8.77 9.84
C LEU A 388 5.82 -8.93 11.33
N VAL A 389 7.00 -9.42 11.71
CA VAL A 389 7.36 -9.63 13.12
C VAL A 389 8.42 -8.64 13.54
N TYR A 390 7.98 -7.60 14.24
CA TYR A 390 8.88 -6.65 14.85
C TYR A 390 9.38 -7.16 16.20
N TYR A 391 10.63 -6.85 16.52
CA TYR A 391 11.26 -7.16 17.79
C TYR A 391 11.91 -5.92 18.39
N LYS A 392 11.51 -5.59 19.61
CA LYS A 392 12.13 -4.53 20.41
C LYS A 392 12.65 -5.11 21.71
N LYS A 393 13.93 -5.49 21.71
CA LYS A 393 14.64 -5.91 22.92
C LYS A 393 14.59 -4.81 23.98
N PHE A 394 14.46 -5.18 25.26
CA PHE A 394 14.58 -4.24 26.35
C PHE A 394 15.90 -3.45 26.28
N GLY A 395 15.81 -2.12 26.36
CA GLY A 395 16.97 -1.22 26.22
C GLY A 395 17.46 -0.99 24.79
N SER A 396 16.84 -1.59 23.76
CA SER A 396 17.19 -1.31 22.36
C SER A 396 16.82 0.12 21.96
N ARG A 397 17.68 0.75 21.15
CA ARG A 397 17.44 2.08 20.56
C ARG A 397 16.52 2.03 19.33
N TYR A 398 16.30 0.86 18.75
CA TYR A 398 15.45 0.70 17.57
C TYR A 398 14.66 -0.62 17.62
N THR A 399 13.70 -0.75 16.69
CA THR A 399 12.88 -1.94 16.53
C THR A 399 13.31 -2.67 15.27
N GLU A 400 13.74 -3.92 15.43
CA GLU A 400 14.14 -4.80 14.33
C GLU A 400 12.91 -5.43 13.66
N VAL A 401 13.06 -5.86 12.40
CA VAL A 401 12.09 -6.75 11.75
C VAL A 401 12.75 -8.11 11.57
N ILE A 402 12.36 -9.07 12.41
CA ILE A 402 13.10 -10.33 12.62
C ILE A 402 12.51 -11.52 11.87
N GLY A 403 11.39 -11.32 11.18
CA GLY A 403 10.77 -12.31 10.32
C GLY A 403 9.56 -11.77 9.58
N ILE A 404 9.23 -12.47 8.50
CA ILE A 404 8.04 -12.24 7.69
C ILE A 404 7.40 -13.59 7.38
N GLY A 405 6.07 -13.63 7.36
CA GLY A 405 5.28 -14.80 6.99
C GLY A 405 4.19 -14.43 6.00
N TYR A 406 3.85 -15.37 5.13
CA TYR A 406 2.82 -15.18 4.11
C TYR A 406 1.78 -16.29 4.20
N GLY A 407 0.52 -15.94 3.97
CA GLY A 407 -0.59 -16.87 3.80
C GLY A 407 -1.54 -16.38 2.71
N ASN A 408 -2.07 -17.27 1.89
CA ASN A 408 -3.02 -16.92 0.83
C ASN A 408 -4.34 -17.67 1.07
N SER A 409 -5.46 -16.97 0.91
CA SER A 409 -6.79 -17.51 1.21
C SER A 409 -7.34 -18.50 0.17
N ARG A 410 -6.66 -18.76 -0.97
CA ARG A 410 -6.94 -19.94 -1.81
C ARG A 410 -6.89 -21.23 -0.99
N ASN A 411 -6.02 -21.28 0.01
CA ASN A 411 -5.87 -22.39 0.95
C ASN A 411 -6.56 -22.09 2.29
N ILE A 412 -7.84 -21.70 2.25
CA ILE A 412 -8.60 -21.43 3.46
C ILE A 412 -8.98 -22.70 4.20
N ASN A 413 -8.72 -22.71 5.50
CA ASN A 413 -9.13 -23.77 6.42
C ASN A 413 -10.52 -23.48 6.98
N ASN A 414 -11.25 -24.54 7.35
CA ASN A 414 -12.57 -24.43 7.99
C ASN A 414 -12.47 -24.28 9.50
#